data_AF-A0A259TUN9-F1
#
_entry.id   AF-A0A259TUN9-F1
#
_cell.length_a   1.000
_cell.length_b   1.000
_cell.length_c   1.000
_cell.angle_alpha   90.00
_cell.angle_beta   90.00
_cell.angle_gamma   90.00
#
_symmetry.space_group_name_H-M   'P 1'
#
loop_
_entity.id
_entity.type
_entity.pdbx_description
1 polymer ?
#
loop_
_entity_poly.entity_id
_entity_poly.type
_entity_poly.pdbx_seq_one_letter_code
_entity_poly.pdbx_strand_id
1 'polypeptide(L)'
;MTVTIDKFGRVLIPKPLRDRLGLSAGAEISLDVHTGGDGAPSLELRAVPDAPPLVRKNGRLVYTGAIDPHGQDIVAFIREQRLARTGHLAGVDIPDADDSEAEGRDA
;
A
#
# COMPACT_ATOMS: atom_id res chain seq x y z
N MET A 1 -2.09 22.68 -4.29
CA MET A 1 -2.64 22.12 -5.55
C MET A 1 -4.11 21.83 -5.31
N THR A 2 -4.99 22.16 -6.25
CA THR A 2 -6.43 21.90 -6.14
C THR A 2 -6.87 20.93 -7.23
N VAL A 3 -7.61 19.88 -6.85
CA VAL A 3 -8.26 18.95 -7.77
C VAL A 3 -9.78 19.10 -7.63
N THR A 4 -10.51 18.88 -8.71
CA THR A 4 -11.97 19.06 -8.74
C THR A 4 -12.67 17.70 -8.79
N ILE A 5 -13.86 17.65 -8.21
CA ILE A 5 -14.78 16.53 -8.37
C ILE A 5 -15.48 16.69 -9.71
N ASP A 6 -15.51 15.62 -10.52
CA ASP A 6 -16.21 15.64 -11.81
C ASP A 6 -17.74 15.54 -11.63
N LYS A 7 -18.49 15.63 -12.74
CA LYS A 7 -19.96 15.52 -12.74
C LYS A 7 -20.51 14.19 -12.23
N PHE A 8 -19.66 13.18 -12.06
CA PHE A 8 -20.00 11.85 -11.57
C PHE A 8 -19.57 11.62 -10.12
N GLY A 9 -19.04 12.64 -9.44
CA GLY A 9 -18.60 12.52 -8.05
C GLY A 9 -17.20 11.93 -7.88
N ARG A 10 -16.37 11.86 -8.94
CA ARG A 10 -15.03 11.27 -8.88
C ARG A 10 -13.95 12.34 -8.73
N VAL A 11 -12.89 12.04 -7.99
CA VAL A 11 -11.70 12.89 -7.91
C VAL A 11 -10.79 12.63 -9.11
N LEU A 12 -10.48 13.68 -9.88
CA LEU A 12 -9.60 13.56 -11.03
C LEU A 12 -8.13 13.72 -10.59
N ILE A 13 -7.37 12.63 -10.60
CA ILE A 13 -5.93 12.65 -10.31
C ILE A 13 -5.16 13.01 -11.60
N PRO A 14 -4.40 14.14 -11.62
CA PRO A 14 -3.62 14.54 -12.78
C PRO A 14 -2.60 13.47 -13.20
N LYS A 15 -2.35 13.35 -14.51
CA LYS A 15 -1.39 12.36 -15.06
C LYS A 15 -0.02 12.36 -14.35
N PRO A 16 0.64 13.52 -14.09
CA PRO A 16 1.92 13.51 -13.41
C PRO A 16 1.87 12.93 -11.98
N LEU A 17 0.74 13.05 -11.29
CA LEU A 17 0.56 12.49 -9.95
C LEU A 17 0.28 10.99 -10.02
N ARG A 18 -0.51 10.55 -11.02
CA ARG A 18 -0.74 9.11 -11.27
C ARG A 18 0.55 8.38 -11.57
N ASP A 19 1.37 8.92 -12.48
CA ASP A 19 2.62 8.30 -12.91
C ASP A 19 3.61 8.20 -11.73
N ARG A 20 3.65 9.22 -10.85
CA ARG A 20 4.49 9.23 -9.64
C ARG A 20 4.02 8.26 -8.55
N LEU A 21 2.71 8.04 -8.43
CA LEU A 21 2.11 7.17 -7.40
C LEU A 21 1.81 5.76 -7.92
N GLY A 22 2.18 5.44 -9.17
CA GLY A 22 1.90 4.15 -9.78
C GLY A 22 0.41 3.84 -9.98
N LEU A 23 -0.46 4.87 -10.00
CA LEU A 23 -1.91 4.69 -10.06
C LEU A 23 -2.37 4.40 -11.49
N SER A 24 -2.84 3.18 -11.74
CA SER A 24 -3.51 2.77 -12.97
C SER A 24 -5.04 2.71 -12.81
N ALA A 25 -5.76 2.64 -13.93
CA ALA A 25 -7.19 2.37 -13.90
C ALA A 25 -7.45 1.02 -13.22
N GLY A 26 -8.30 1.01 -12.19
CA GLY A 26 -8.59 -0.17 -11.39
C GLY A 26 -7.69 -0.36 -10.15
N ALA A 27 -6.68 0.50 -9.95
CA ALA A 27 -5.85 0.47 -8.74
C ALA A 27 -6.68 0.81 -7.48
N GLU A 28 -6.43 0.08 -6.39
CA GLU A 28 -7.03 0.37 -5.10
C GLU A 28 -6.32 1.53 -4.39
N ILE A 29 -7.12 2.37 -3.72
CA ILE A 29 -6.65 3.51 -2.96
C ILE A 29 -7.37 3.47 -1.61
N SER A 30 -6.60 3.48 -0.52
CA SER A 30 -7.14 3.62 0.82
C SER A 30 -7.56 5.07 1.05
N LEU A 31 -8.69 5.25 1.72
CA LEU A 31 -9.28 6.54 2.01
C LEU A 31 -9.55 6.63 3.50
N ASP A 32 -8.93 7.62 4.13
CA ASP A 32 -9.15 7.95 5.54
C ASP A 32 -9.72 9.37 5.66
N VAL A 33 -10.63 9.55 6.62
CA VAL A 33 -11.28 10.84 6.90
C VAL A 33 -10.80 11.32 8.25
N HIS A 34 -10.17 12.49 8.27
CA HIS A 34 -9.69 13.13 9.49
C HIS A 34 -10.45 14.42 9.75
N THR A 35 -10.78 14.67 11.01
CA THR A 35 -11.31 15.98 11.44
C THR A 35 -10.15 16.78 12.00
N GLY A 36 -9.75 17.86 11.32
CA GLY A 36 -8.68 18.74 11.78
C GLY A 36 -9.07 19.52 13.04
N GLY A 37 -8.08 20.01 13.78
CA GLY A 37 -8.29 20.86 14.97
C GLY A 37 -8.92 22.23 14.66
N ASP A 38 -8.94 22.61 13.39
CA ASP A 38 -9.64 23.76 12.81
C ASP A 38 -11.09 23.45 12.41
N GLY A 39 -11.57 22.22 12.66
CA GLY A 39 -12.96 21.80 12.43
C GLY A 39 -13.27 21.46 10.97
N ALA A 40 -12.29 21.55 10.07
CA ALA A 40 -12.46 21.16 8.67
C ALA A 40 -12.20 19.66 8.50
N PRO A 41 -13.11 18.91 7.84
CA PRO A 41 -12.83 17.53 7.46
C PRO A 41 -11.79 17.50 6.35
N SER A 42 -10.89 16.54 6.42
CA SER A 42 -9.85 16.28 5.44
C SER A 42 -9.88 14.83 5.00
N LEU A 43 -9.47 14.59 3.75
CA LEU A 43 -9.39 13.29 3.12
C LEU A 43 -7.92 12.97 2.88
N GLU A 44 -7.47 11.84 3.41
CA GLU A 44 -6.16 11.29 3.11
C GLU A 44 -6.32 10.10 2.16
N LEU A 45 -5.58 10.12 1.05
CA LEU A 45 -5.61 9.07 0.03
C LEU A 45 -4.24 8.41 -0.04
N ARG A 46 -4.19 7.08 0.18
CA ARG A 46 -2.96 6.28 0.10
C ARG A 46 -3.09 5.23 -0.99
N ALA A 47 -2.09 5.12 -1.87
CA ALA A 47 -2.06 4.05 -2.87
C ALA A 47 -1.95 2.69 -2.16
N VAL A 48 -2.82 1.74 -2.50
CA VAL A 48 -2.70 0.36 -2.03
C VAL A 48 -1.85 -0.39 -3.06
N PRO A 49 -0.74 -1.05 -2.66
CA PRO A 49 0.03 -1.86 -3.59
C PRO A 49 -0.85 -2.97 -4.18
N ASP A 50 -1.02 -2.96 -5.51
CA ASP A 50 -1.77 -3.98 -6.25
C ASP A 50 -1.08 -5.35 -6.09
N ALA A 51 -1.70 -6.24 -5.30
CA ALA A 51 -1.40 -7.67 -5.15
C ALA A 51 0.04 -8.01 -4.68
N PRO A 52 0.24 -9.18 -4.01
CA PRO A 52 1.57 -9.57 -3.57
C PRO A 52 2.49 -9.59 -4.79
N PRO A 53 3.61 -8.85 -4.76
CA PRO A 53 4.45 -8.66 -5.93
C PRO A 53 5.23 -9.94 -6.27
N LEU A 54 4.85 -11.09 -5.72
CA LEU A 54 5.37 -12.42 -5.98
C LEU A 54 4.25 -13.34 -6.44
N VAL A 55 4.21 -13.61 -7.75
CA VAL A 55 3.21 -14.48 -8.39
C VAL A 55 3.85 -15.79 -8.83
N ARG A 56 3.12 -16.91 -8.72
CA ARG A 56 3.63 -18.22 -9.13
C ARG A 56 3.38 -18.43 -10.63
N LYS A 57 4.45 -18.41 -11.43
CA LYS A 57 4.44 -18.71 -12.88
C LYS A 57 5.28 -19.93 -13.16
N ASN A 58 4.70 -20.96 -13.80
CA ASN A 58 5.39 -22.20 -14.16
C ASN A 58 6.11 -22.88 -12.98
N GLY A 59 5.44 -22.93 -11.81
CA GLY A 59 6.00 -23.50 -10.59
C GLY A 59 7.07 -22.65 -9.90
N ARG A 60 7.48 -21.51 -10.49
CA ARG A 60 8.46 -20.56 -9.93
C ARG A 60 7.76 -19.33 -9.38
N LEU A 61 8.27 -18.80 -8.28
CA LEU A 61 7.79 -17.53 -7.72
C LEU A 61 8.52 -16.38 -8.44
N VAL A 62 7.77 -15.47 -9.05
CA VAL A 62 8.26 -14.39 -9.90
C VAL A 62 7.88 -13.05 -9.30
N TYR A 63 8.87 -12.18 -9.11
CA TYR A 63 8.60 -10.80 -8.69
C TYR A 63 7.99 -10.00 -9.86
N THR A 64 6.84 -9.38 -9.66
CA THR A 64 6.12 -8.59 -10.67
C THR A 64 5.85 -7.16 -10.24
N GLY A 65 6.38 -6.74 -9.08
CA GLY A 65 6.32 -5.34 -8.66
C GLY A 65 7.17 -4.43 -9.55
N ALA A 66 6.86 -3.13 -9.55
CA ALA A 66 7.71 -2.13 -10.17
C ALA A 66 9.05 -2.07 -9.41
N ILE A 67 10.17 -2.19 -10.11
CA ILE A 67 11.50 -2.05 -9.51
C ILE A 67 11.78 -0.56 -9.37
N ASP A 68 11.93 -0.08 -8.13
CA ASP A 68 12.38 1.28 -7.87
C ASP A 68 13.84 1.44 -8.35
N PRO A 69 14.13 2.35 -9.30
CA PRO A 69 15.49 2.64 -9.74
C PRO A 69 16.37 3.26 -8.65
N HIS A 70 15.81 3.71 -7.52
CA HIS A 70 16.54 4.28 -6.39
C HIS A 70 16.99 3.28 -5.33
N GLY A 71 16.83 1.97 -5.56
CA GLY A 71 17.53 0.94 -4.79
C GLY A 71 16.65 0.20 -3.79
N GLN A 72 15.50 -0.29 -4.23
CA GLN A 72 14.77 -1.28 -3.43
C GLN A 72 15.60 -2.58 -3.33
N ASP A 73 15.92 -3.01 -2.11
CA ASP A 73 16.59 -4.30 -1.87
C ASP A 73 15.60 -5.45 -2.10
N ILE A 74 15.55 -5.91 -3.34
CA ILE A 74 14.71 -7.01 -3.80
C ILE A 74 15.02 -8.30 -3.02
N VAL A 75 16.25 -8.50 -2.57
CA VAL A 75 16.66 -9.71 -1.86
C VAL A 75 16.06 -9.73 -0.46
N ALA A 76 16.14 -8.60 0.25
CA ALA A 76 15.51 -8.43 1.57
C ALA A 76 13.99 -8.66 1.48
N PHE A 77 13.34 -8.01 0.52
CA PHE A 77 11.90 -8.14 0.28
C PHE A 77 11.47 -9.59 -0.01
N ILE A 78 12.19 -10.31 -0.88
CA ILE A 78 11.90 -11.72 -1.16
C ILE A 78 12.04 -12.58 0.10
N ARG A 79 13.00 -12.25 0.98
CA ARG A 79 13.25 -13.00 2.20
C ARG A 79 12.12 -12.85 3.20
N GLU A 80 11.64 -11.63 3.40
CA GLU A 80 10.47 -11.33 4.25
C GLU A 80 9.23 -12.08 3.78
N GLN A 81 8.94 -12.01 2.48
CA GLN A 81 7.79 -12.72 1.90
C GLN A 81 7.88 -14.25 2.06
N ARG A 82 9.09 -14.82 2.01
CA ARG A 82 9.31 -16.25 2.29
C ARG A 82 9.10 -16.60 3.75
N LEU A 83 9.52 -15.72 4.67
CA LEU A 83 9.36 -15.89 6.11
C LEU A 83 7.88 -15.83 6.49
N ALA A 84 7.15 -14.82 6.03
CA ALA A 84 5.71 -14.67 6.24
C ALA A 84 4.95 -15.91 5.76
N ARG A 85 5.24 -16.41 4.54
CA ARG A 85 4.66 -17.66 4.03
C ARG A 85 4.99 -18.86 4.91
N THR A 86 6.22 -18.96 5.40
CA THR A 86 6.66 -20.09 6.23
C THR A 86 5.95 -20.06 7.58
N GLY A 87 5.76 -18.89 8.19
CA GLY A 87 4.96 -18.70 9.39
C GLY A 87 3.51 -19.13 9.18
N HIS A 88 2.88 -18.65 8.11
CA HIS A 88 1.51 -19.00 7.76
C HIS A 88 1.32 -20.51 7.51
N LEU A 89 2.26 -21.16 6.81
CA LEU A 89 2.25 -22.62 6.61
C LEU A 89 2.52 -23.42 7.89
N ALA A 90 3.22 -22.82 8.86
CA ALA A 90 3.49 -23.41 10.17
C ALA A 90 2.34 -23.17 11.17
N GLY A 91 1.26 -22.49 10.79
CA GLY A 91 0.16 -22.14 11.69
C GLY A 91 0.55 -21.13 12.77
N VAL A 92 1.65 -20.41 12.56
CA VAL A 92 2.06 -19.27 13.39
C VAL A 92 1.61 -18.03 12.66
N ASP A 93 0.45 -17.48 13.05
CA ASP A 93 0.11 -16.11 12.69
C ASP A 93 1.14 -15.21 13.38
N ILE A 94 2.16 -14.84 12.61
CA ILE A 94 3.08 -13.78 13.01
C ILE A 94 2.23 -12.52 12.86
N PRO A 95 1.91 -11.81 13.96
CA PRO A 95 1.14 -10.58 13.89
C PRO A 95 1.84 -9.64 12.91
N ASP A 96 1.04 -8.99 12.06
CA ASP A 96 1.56 -7.98 11.15
C ASP A 96 2.38 -6.98 11.97
N ALA A 97 3.57 -6.64 11.46
CA ALA A 97 4.49 -5.72 12.14
C ALA A 97 3.89 -4.30 12.32
N ASP A 98 2.69 -4.05 11.77
CA ASP A 98 1.93 -2.81 11.95
C ASP A 98 1.04 -2.81 13.21
N ASP A 99 0.82 -3.95 13.88
CA ASP A 99 -0.04 -4.02 15.08
C ASP A 99 0.72 -3.74 16.41
N SER A 100 2.03 -3.50 16.38
CA SER A 100 2.84 -3.38 17.61
C SER A 100 3.09 -1.97 18.16
N GLU A 101 2.47 -0.91 17.64
CA GLU A 101 2.62 0.45 18.22
C GLU A 101 1.32 1.15 18.63
N ALA A 102 0.20 0.43 18.74
CA ALA A 102 -1.03 0.96 19.31
C ALA A 102 -1.36 0.34 20.67
N GLU A 103 -0.41 0.26 21.62
CA GLU A 103 -0.77 0.13 23.03
C GLU A 103 0.35 0.57 23.97
N GLY A 104 0.14 1.73 24.62
CA GLY A 104 0.83 2.09 25.85
C GLY A 104 1.51 3.45 25.86
N ARG A 105 0.73 4.50 26.17
CA ARG A 105 0.99 5.42 27.31
C ARG A 105 -0.04 6.56 27.32
N ASP A 106 -1.14 6.32 28.01
CA ASP A 106 -1.83 7.34 28.80
C ASP A 106 -2.26 6.68 30.12
N ALA A 107 -1.45 6.94 31.16
CA ALA A 107 -1.78 7.02 32.60
C ALA A 107 -0.48 7.04 33.41
#